data_AF-A0A835V6B1-F1
#
_entry.id   AF-A0A835V6B1-F1
#
_cell.length_a   1.000
_cell.length_b   1.000
_cell.length_c   1.000
_cell.angle_alpha   90.00
_cell.angle_beta   90.00
_cell.angle_gamma   90.00
#
_symmetry.space_group_name_H-M   'P 1'
#
loop_
_entity.id
_entity.type
_entity.pdbx_description
1 polymer ?
#
loop_
_entity_poly.entity_id
_entity_poly.type
_entity_poly.pdbx_seq_one_letter_code
_entity_poly.pdbx_strand_id
1 'polypeptide(L)'
;MNGLFILQTWTLYEQGELERIIDLTMWSDLDTKEASRFLKVGLLCTQDMAKLRPPMTAVVKMLSGEIDVESMNITKPGLVSDFMVMKVPKMKNNILTMSSLSSVSSNEGSSGNTTYGSMTFTAINDRE
;
A
#
# COMPACT_ATOMS: atom_id res chain seq x y z
N MET A 1 -5.86 3.58 11.19
CA MET A 1 -4.76 4.43 11.72
C MET A 1 -3.42 4.03 11.09
N ASN A 2 -3.37 3.65 9.81
CA ASN A 2 -2.27 2.79 9.31
C ASN A 2 -1.35 3.48 8.28
N GLY A 3 -1.64 4.72 7.88
CA GLY A 3 -0.85 5.47 6.89
C GLY A 3 0.17 6.45 7.49
N LEU A 4 0.12 6.71 8.80
CA LEU A 4 1.01 7.70 9.44
C LEU A 4 2.48 7.26 9.40
N PHE A 5 2.73 5.97 9.59
CA PHE A 5 4.09 5.43 9.65
C PHE A 5 4.85 5.63 8.35
N ILE A 6 4.21 5.38 7.19
CA ILE A 6 4.85 5.53 5.88
C ILE A 6 5.26 6.97 5.59
N LEU A 7 4.46 7.93 6.06
CA LEU A 7 4.74 9.35 5.93
C LEU A 7 5.91 9.77 6.82
N GLN A 8 5.91 9.30 8.07
CA GLN A 8 7.02 9.55 8.99
C GLN A 8 8.32 8.94 8.48
N THR A 9 8.28 7.70 7.97
CA THR A 9 9.43 7.06 7.33
C THR A 9 9.92 7.85 6.12
N TRP A 10 9.01 8.34 5.27
CA TRP A 10 9.38 9.16 4.10
C TRP A 10 10.05 10.47 4.51
N THR A 11 9.50 11.18 5.50
CA THR A 11 10.09 12.43 6.01
C THR A 11 11.49 12.21 6.58
N LEU A 12 11.69 11.14 7.35
CA LEU A 12 13.00 10.80 7.90
C LEU A 12 13.97 10.33 6.81
N TYR A 13 13.47 9.65 5.76
CA TYR A 13 14.25 9.29 4.58
C TYR A 13 14.77 10.52 3.85
N GLU A 14 13.92 11.53 3.59
CA GLU A 14 14.33 12.79 2.96
C GLU A 14 15.36 13.57 3.80
N GLN A 15 15.33 13.40 5.13
CA GLN A 15 16.26 14.02 6.07
C GLN A 15 17.56 13.23 6.25
N GLY A 16 17.64 12.00 5.74
CA GLY A 16 18.77 11.10 6.00
C GLY A 16 18.82 10.56 7.43
N GLU A 17 17.71 10.62 8.17
CA GLU A 17 17.60 10.24 9.59
C GLU A 17 16.72 8.99 9.80
N LEU A 18 16.74 8.04 8.85
CA LEU A 18 15.96 6.79 8.94
C LEU A 18 16.20 6.02 10.25
N GLU A 19 17.37 6.16 10.84
CA GLU A 19 17.72 5.49 12.10
C GLU A 19 16.78 5.88 13.26
N ARG A 20 16.15 7.07 13.21
CA ARG A 20 15.26 7.56 14.26
C ARG A 20 13.93 6.82 14.36
N ILE A 21 13.50 6.15 13.29
CA ILE A 21 12.24 5.38 13.29
C ILE A 21 12.44 3.92 13.71
N ILE A 22 13.69 3.49 13.85
CA ILE A 22 14.02 2.13 14.29
C ILE A 22 13.60 1.98 15.76
N ASP A 23 12.91 0.88 16.06
CA ASP A 23 12.46 0.57 17.41
C ASP A 23 13.67 0.25 18.31
N LEU A 24 13.89 1.11 19.32
CA LEU A 24 14.98 1.00 20.28
C LEU A 24 14.84 -0.19 21.23
N THR A 25 13.67 -0.83 21.29
CA THR A 25 13.42 -2.01 22.13
C THR A 25 13.90 -3.31 21.49
N MET A 26 14.34 -3.28 20.23
CA MET A 26 14.99 -4.41 19.57
C MET A 26 16.38 -4.62 20.21
N TRP A 27 16.45 -5.56 21.15
CA TRP A 27 17.61 -5.74 22.02
C TRP A 27 18.85 -6.37 21.33
N SER A 28 20.00 -5.92 21.85
CA SER A 28 21.40 -6.39 21.73
C SER A 28 22.08 -6.52 20.37
N ASP A 29 21.39 -6.90 19.28
CA ASP A 29 22.05 -7.23 18.00
C ASP A 29 21.53 -6.44 16.80
N LEU A 30 20.88 -5.29 17.04
CA LEU A 30 20.33 -4.50 15.95
C LEU A 30 21.45 -3.80 15.16
N ASP A 31 21.68 -4.25 13.92
CA ASP A 31 22.47 -3.52 12.95
C ASP A 31 21.62 -2.39 12.35
N THR A 32 21.96 -1.15 12.69
CA THR A 32 21.25 0.05 12.21
C THR A 32 21.31 0.18 10.68
N LYS A 33 22.38 -0.34 10.06
CA LYS A 33 22.51 -0.33 8.59
C LYS A 33 21.56 -1.34 7.96
N GLU A 34 21.43 -2.52 8.56
CA GLU A 34 20.46 -3.51 8.13
C GLU A 34 19.03 -2.99 8.28
N ALA A 35 18.67 -2.46 9.44
CA ALA A 35 17.35 -1.88 9.65
C ALA A 35 17.05 -0.74 8.67
N SER A 36 18.04 0.13 8.39
CA SER A 36 17.93 1.18 7.39
C SER A 36 17.73 0.64 5.96
N ARG A 37 18.40 -0.46 5.61
CA ARG A 37 18.19 -1.17 4.34
C ARG A 37 16.76 -1.68 4.22
N PHE A 38 16.23 -2.31 5.27
CA PHE A 38 14.85 -2.80 5.30
C PHE A 38 13.84 -1.66 5.11
N LEU A 39 14.06 -0.53 5.78
CA LEU A 39 13.23 0.67 5.61
C LEU A 39 13.25 1.18 4.16
N LYS A 40 14.41 1.25 3.52
CA LYS A 40 14.55 1.65 2.11
C LYS A 40 13.84 0.68 1.15
N VAL A 41 13.95 -0.62 1.39
CA VAL A 41 13.21 -1.64 0.63
C VAL A 41 11.70 -1.46 0.80
N GLY A 42 11.23 -1.18 2.02
CA GLY A 42 9.83 -0.86 2.29
C GLY A 42 9.32 0.36 1.50
N LEU A 43 10.15 1.41 1.38
CA LEU A 43 9.82 2.58 0.57
C LEU A 43 9.76 2.26 -0.93
N LEU A 44 10.68 1.45 -1.45
CA LEU A 44 10.64 0.97 -2.85
C LEU A 44 9.36 0.17 -3.14
N CYS A 45 8.95 -0.71 -2.23
CA CYS A 45 7.73 -1.52 -2.37
C CYS A 45 6.44 -0.67 -2.36
N THR A 46 6.48 0.55 -1.83
CA THR A 46 5.31 1.39 -1.60
C THR A 46 5.28 2.63 -2.50
N GLN A 47 6.18 2.69 -3.49
CA GLN A 47 6.20 3.73 -4.52
C GLN A 47 4.82 3.90 -5.18
N ASP A 48 4.48 5.16 -5.44
CA ASP A 48 3.20 5.55 -6.04
C ASP A 48 2.93 4.82 -7.36
N MET A 49 3.91 4.89 -8.27
CA MET A 49 3.85 4.18 -9.53
C MET A 49 4.13 2.69 -9.34
N ALA A 50 3.11 1.85 -9.58
CA ALA A 50 3.22 0.39 -9.47
C ALA A 50 4.38 -0.20 -10.31
N LYS A 51 4.68 0.39 -11.47
CA LYS A 51 5.78 -0.01 -12.36
C LYS A 51 7.19 0.19 -11.78
N LEU A 52 7.34 1.02 -10.74
CA LEU A 52 8.63 1.24 -10.08
C LEU A 52 8.87 0.23 -8.94
N ARG A 53 7.81 -0.43 -8.46
CA ARG A 53 7.91 -1.37 -7.35
C ARG A 53 8.75 -2.58 -7.77
N PRO A 54 9.72 -3.00 -6.96
CA PRO A 54 10.57 -4.14 -7.30
C PRO A 54 9.77 -5.46 -7.32
N PRO A 55 10.13 -6.42 -8.18
CA PRO A 55 9.56 -7.76 -8.12
C PRO A 55 9.99 -8.46 -6.82
N MET A 56 9.15 -9.37 -6.30
CA MET A 56 9.42 -10.07 -5.03
C MET A 56 10.77 -10.79 -5.00
N THR A 57 11.22 -11.33 -6.14
CA THR A 57 12.55 -11.95 -6.24
C THR A 57 13.68 -10.95 -5.98
N ALA A 58 13.55 -9.72 -6.45
CA ALA A 58 14.52 -8.66 -6.18
C ALA A 58 14.42 -8.17 -4.73
N VAL A 59 13.20 -8.06 -4.18
CA VAL A 59 12.98 -7.69 -2.77
C VAL A 59 13.71 -8.66 -1.84
N VAL A 60 13.57 -9.98 -2.05
CA VAL A 60 14.26 -10.97 -1.23
C VAL A 60 15.78 -10.80 -1.32
N LYS A 61 16.33 -10.61 -2.53
CA LYS A 61 17.76 -10.36 -2.72
C LYS A 61 18.26 -9.08 -2.03
N MET A 62 17.47 -8.01 -2.06
CA MET A 62 17.79 -6.76 -1.33
C MET A 62 17.78 -6.99 0.18
N LEU A 63 16.79 -7.71 0.71
CA LEU A 63 16.72 -8.02 2.13
C LEU A 63 17.85 -8.95 2.58
N SER A 64 18.25 -9.91 1.74
CA SER A 64 19.42 -10.78 1.96
C SER A 64 20.77 -10.07 1.79
N GLY A 65 20.80 -8.81 1.33
CA GLY A 65 22.03 -8.05 1.12
C GLY A 65 22.80 -8.42 -0.16
N GLU A 66 22.20 -9.20 -1.06
CA GLU A 66 22.80 -9.55 -2.37
C GLU A 66 22.76 -8.38 -3.36
N ILE A 67 21.79 -7.47 -3.20
CA ILE A 67 21.62 -6.28 -4.02
C ILE A 67 21.73 -5.06 -3.13
N ASP A 68 22.60 -4.12 -3.50
CA ASP A 68 22.71 -2.84 -2.83
C ASP A 68 21.51 -1.94 -3.16
N VAL A 69 20.95 -1.35 -2.11
CA VAL A 69 19.75 -0.50 -2.18
C VAL A 69 20.12 0.99 -2.21
N GLU A 70 21.37 1.34 -1.85
CA GLU A 70 21.81 2.74 -1.75
C GLU A 70 21.77 3.49 -3.10
N SER A 71 21.97 2.78 -4.22
CA SER A 71 21.93 3.38 -5.56
C SER A 71 20.52 3.45 -6.18
N MET A 72 19.49 2.94 -5.52
CA MET A 72 18.16 2.85 -6.11
C MET A 72 17.38 4.17 -5.98
N ASN A 73 16.61 4.51 -7.01
CA ASN A 73 15.78 5.71 -6.99
C ASN A 73 14.47 5.46 -6.24
N ILE A 74 14.41 5.94 -5.00
CA ILE A 74 13.21 5.91 -4.15
C ILE A 74 12.40 7.18 -4.38
N THR A 75 11.13 7.01 -4.72
CA THR A 75 10.17 8.10 -4.96
C THR A 75 9.09 8.10 -3.90
N LYS A 76 8.37 9.22 -3.78
CA LYS A 76 7.33 9.38 -2.77
C LYS A 76 6.30 8.23 -2.82
N PRO A 77 5.98 7.58 -1.69
CA PRO A 77 4.96 6.55 -1.63
C PRO A 77 3.57 7.05 -2.02
N GLY A 78 2.77 6.22 -2.70
CA GLY A 78 1.46 6.62 -3.23
C GLY A 78 0.38 6.87 -2.18
N LEU A 79 0.48 6.20 -1.03
CA LEU A 79 -0.52 6.26 0.04
C LEU A 79 -0.50 7.56 0.86
N VAL A 80 0.38 8.52 0.54
CA VAL A 80 0.50 9.80 1.26
C VAL A 80 -0.68 10.75 0.94
N SER A 81 -1.27 10.65 -0.25
CA SER A 81 -2.36 11.54 -0.72
C SER A 81 -3.69 11.22 -0.06
N ASP A 82 -4.03 9.93 0.04
CA ASP A 82 -5.35 9.47 0.49
C ASP A 82 -5.52 9.59 2.01
N PHE A 83 -4.42 9.58 2.76
CA PHE A 83 -4.45 9.68 4.23
C PHE A 83 -4.86 11.08 4.72
N MET A 84 -4.52 12.15 3.98
CA MET A 84 -4.84 13.53 4.37
C MET A 84 -6.33 13.89 4.15
N VAL A 85 -7.09 13.05 3.43
CA VAL A 85 -8.47 13.31 2.99
C VAL A 85 -9.52 12.62 3.87
N MET A 86 -9.14 11.88 4.91
CA MET A 86 -10.11 11.42 5.92
C MET A 86 -10.41 12.51 6.96
N LYS A 87 -11.19 13.51 6.54
CA LYS A 87 -11.89 14.40 7.47
C LYS A 87 -12.94 13.57 8.20
N VAL A 88 -12.70 13.25 9.48
CA VAL A 88 -13.67 12.55 10.34
C VAL A 88 -15.02 13.27 10.26
N PRO A 89 -16.08 12.64 9.70
CA PRO A 89 -17.41 13.20 9.86
C PRO A 89 -17.75 13.12 11.34
N LYS A 90 -18.03 14.26 11.98
CA LYS A 90 -18.63 14.27 13.31
C LYS A 90 -19.98 13.55 13.20
N MET A 91 -20.03 12.31 13.68
CA MET A 91 -21.27 11.55 13.87
C MET A 91 -22.18 12.36 14.80
N LYS A 92 -23.27 12.93 14.25
CA LYS A 92 -24.38 13.42 15.06
C LYS A 92 -25.30 12.23 15.32
N ASN A 93 -25.40 11.82 16.58
CA ASN A 93 -26.22 10.69 16.99
C ASN A 93 -27.71 10.97 16.80
N ASN A 94 -28.32 10.45 15.73
CA ASN A 94 -29.77 10.27 15.67
C ASN A 94 -30.07 8.79 15.36
N ILE A 95 -30.89 8.21 16.23
CA ILE A 95 -31.26 6.80 16.35
C ILE A 95 -32.30 6.39 15.29
N LEU A 96 -32.07 5.20 14.69
CA LEU A 96 -32.98 4.23 14.03
C LEU A 96 -33.76 4.65 12.76
N THR A 97 -33.62 3.86 11.69
CA THR A 97 -34.70 3.03 11.11
C THR A 97 -34.09 2.06 10.09
N MET A 98 -34.33 0.76 10.28
CA MET A 98 -33.99 -0.31 9.35
C MET A 98 -35.14 -0.47 8.36
N SER A 99 -34.87 -0.49 7.05
CA SER A 99 -35.77 -1.02 6.05
C SER A 99 -34.99 -1.81 5.00
N SER A 100 -35.20 -3.13 5.01
CA SER A 100 -34.93 -3.99 3.88
C SER A 100 -35.89 -3.62 2.74
N LEU A 101 -35.43 -3.68 1.49
CA LEU A 101 -36.09 -4.34 0.34
C LEU A 101 -35.42 -3.92 -0.98
N SER A 102 -35.19 -4.92 -1.82
CA SER A 102 -34.73 -4.88 -3.20
C SER A 102 -35.79 -4.34 -4.17
N SER A 103 -35.40 -3.54 -5.17
CA SER A 103 -35.99 -3.63 -6.50
C SER A 103 -35.14 -2.95 -7.58
N VAL A 104 -34.99 -3.70 -8.66
CA VAL A 104 -34.62 -3.30 -10.02
C VAL A 104 -35.50 -2.17 -10.55
N SER A 105 -34.94 -1.26 -11.36
CA SER A 105 -35.56 -0.74 -12.59
C SER A 105 -34.56 0.09 -13.41
N SER A 106 -34.47 -0.28 -14.68
CA SER A 106 -33.72 0.35 -15.76
C SER A 106 -34.28 1.73 -16.12
N ASN A 107 -33.42 2.68 -16.52
CA ASN A 107 -33.65 3.42 -17.76
C ASN A 107 -32.35 4.05 -18.31
N GLU A 108 -32.30 4.09 -19.64
CA GLU A 108 -31.16 4.37 -20.49
C GLU A 108 -30.71 5.84 -20.51
N GLY A 109 -29.42 6.03 -20.85
CA GLY A 109 -28.95 7.23 -21.54
C GLY A 109 -27.73 7.90 -20.90
N SER A 110 -26.52 7.44 -21.18
CA SER A 110 -25.41 8.33 -21.57
C SER A 110 -24.18 7.52 -22.02
N SER A 111 -23.64 7.91 -23.17
CA SER A 111 -22.45 7.37 -23.81
C SER A 111 -21.20 7.45 -22.91
N GLY A 112 -20.67 6.30 -22.51
CA GLY A 112 -19.35 6.15 -21.92
C GLY A 112 -18.83 4.73 -22.13
N ASN A 113 -17.75 4.60 -22.91
CA ASN A 113 -17.06 3.36 -23.22
C ASN A 113 -16.56 2.64 -21.95
N THR A 114 -17.40 1.77 -21.39
CA THR A 114 -17.02 0.87 -20.29
C THR A 114 -16.59 -0.47 -20.90
N THR A 115 -15.29 -0.75 -20.89
CA THR A 115 -14.75 -2.06 -21.28
C THR A 115 -15.05 -3.05 -20.16
N TYR A 116 -16.04 -3.90 -20.35
CA TYR A 116 -16.24 -5.06 -19.49
C TYR A 116 -15.26 -6.16 -19.91
N GLY A 117 -14.35 -6.54 -19.02
CA GLY A 117 -13.52 -7.72 -19.21
C GLY A 117 -14.42 -8.96 -19.20
N SER A 118 -14.49 -9.66 -20.34
CA SER A 118 -15.18 -10.94 -20.43
C SER A 118 -14.36 -12.00 -19.69
N MET A 119 -14.91 -12.55 -18.62
CA MET A 119 -14.28 -13.66 -17.90
C MET A 119 -14.91 -14.97 -18.37
N THR A 120 -14.18 -15.74 -19.14
CA THR A 120 -14.58 -17.10 -19.55
C THR A 120 -14.23 -18.07 -18.43
N PHE A 121 -15.24 -18.62 -17.77
CA PHE A 121 -15.06 -19.70 -16.80
C PHE A 121 -14.95 -21.04 -17.55
N THR A 122 -13.82 -21.71 -17.46
CA THR A 122 -13.69 -23.12 -17.86
C THR A 122 -14.00 -23.97 -16.65
N ALA A 123 -15.09 -24.73 -16.70
CA ALA A 123 -15.42 -25.69 -15.66
C ALA A 123 -14.34 -26.79 -15.61
N ILE A 124 -13.81 -27.05 -14.42
CA ILE A 124 -12.96 -28.21 -14.15
C ILE A 124 -13.91 -29.40 -14.07
N ASN A 125 -13.92 -30.26 -15.09
CA ASN A 125 -14.55 -31.57 -14.95
C ASN A 125 -13.64 -32.44 -14.08
N ASP A 126 -14.17 -32.89 -12.94
CA ASP A 126 -13.60 -33.97 -12.15
C ASP A 126 -13.39 -35.21 -13.03
N ARG A 127 -12.20 -35.79 -12.93
CA ARG A 127 -11.82 -37.03 -13.63
C ARG A 127 -11.88 -38.16 -12.61
N GLU A 128 -12.62 -39.20 -12.97
CA GLU A 128 -12.89 -40.43 -12.20
C GLU A 128 -11.65 -41.10 -11.58
#